data_AF-X1KWF5-F1
#
_entry.id   AF-X1KWF5-F1
#
_cell.length_a   1.000
_cell.length_b   1.000
_cell.length_c   1.000
_cell.angle_alpha   90.00
_cell.angle_beta   90.00
_cell.angle_gamma   90.00
#
_symmetry.space_group_name_H-M   'P 1'
#
loop_
_entity.id
_entity.type
_entity.pdbx_description
1 polymer ?
#
loop_
_entity_poly.entity_id
_entity_poly.type
_entity_poly.pdbx_seq_one_letter_code
_entity_poly.pdbx_strand_id
1 'polypeptide(L)'
;MLNQLSAFWFEKTKDLVPNHLIEVVDDVHCLDAYLPTESRFPYPSYLTGRSMIVKKAKRIPVECVVRSYLSGSAWAEYQQHGTVSGFLLPKGLQESQELSQPLFTPTTKAESGHDLPLS
;
A
#
# COMPACT_ATOMS: atom_id res chain seq x y z
N MET A 1 2.51 -11.10 -11.44
CA MET A 1 3.47 -9.98 -11.29
C MET A 1 3.27 -9.19 -10.00
N LEU A 2 2.15 -8.49 -9.78
CA LEU A 2 1.96 -7.63 -8.59
C LEU A 2 2.07 -8.37 -7.24
N ASN A 3 1.58 -9.61 -7.17
CA ASN A 3 1.72 -10.47 -5.99
C ASN A 3 3.19 -10.69 -5.63
N GLN A 4 4.00 -11.14 -6.59
CA GLN A 4 5.42 -11.41 -6.38
C GLN A 4 6.21 -10.13 -6.05
N LEU A 5 5.85 -8.99 -6.65
CA LEU A 5 6.44 -7.70 -6.28
C LEU A 5 6.10 -7.32 -4.83
N SER A 6 4.87 -7.57 -4.39
CA SER A 6 4.47 -7.34 -2.99
C SER A 6 5.24 -8.26 -2.04
N ALA A 7 5.42 -9.54 -2.38
CA ALA A 7 6.20 -10.50 -1.60
C ALA A 7 7.66 -10.08 -1.46
N PHE A 8 8.26 -9.61 -2.55
CA PHE A 8 9.60 -9.05 -2.53
C PHE A 8 9.71 -7.89 -1.53
N TRP A 9 8.77 -6.94 -1.54
CA TRP A 9 8.80 -5.81 -0.62
C TRP A 9 8.52 -6.19 0.84
N PHE A 10 7.62 -7.15 1.09
CA PHE A 10 7.41 -7.69 2.44
C PHE A 10 8.68 -8.31 3.01
N GLU A 11 9.41 -9.09 2.22
CA GLU A 11 10.70 -9.68 2.63
C GLU A 11 11.77 -8.59 2.82
N LYS A 12 11.88 -7.64 1.89
CA LYS A 12 12.90 -6.57 1.96
C LYS A 12 12.72 -5.62 3.14
N THR A 13 11.49 -5.48 3.66
CA THR A 13 11.17 -4.52 4.72
C THR A 13 10.83 -5.19 6.06
N LYS A 14 10.97 -6.52 6.16
CA LYS A 14 10.58 -7.29 7.36
C LYS A 14 11.28 -6.84 8.65
N ASP A 15 12.49 -6.31 8.54
CA ASP A 15 13.29 -5.84 9.68
C ASP A 15 12.91 -4.40 10.11
N LEU A 16 12.12 -3.68 9.30
CA LEU A 16 11.67 -2.31 9.61
C LEU A 16 10.35 -2.30 10.38
N VAL A 17 9.39 -3.14 9.98
CA VAL A 17 8.07 -3.22 10.60
C VAL A 17 7.47 -4.62 10.39
N PRO A 18 6.76 -5.19 11.38
CA PRO A 18 6.00 -6.41 11.17
C PRO A 18 5.01 -6.24 10.02
N ASN A 19 4.93 -7.25 9.16
CA ASN A 19 3.94 -7.30 8.09
C ASN A 19 3.02 -8.52 8.27
N HIS A 20 1.96 -8.58 7.47
CA HIS A 20 0.93 -9.62 7.60
C HIS A 20 1.20 -10.89 6.77
N LEU A 21 2.27 -10.92 5.97
CA LEU A 21 2.55 -12.04 5.08
C LEU A 21 2.97 -13.26 5.91
N ILE A 22 2.30 -14.39 5.69
CA ILE A 22 2.69 -15.69 6.25
C ILE A 22 3.44 -16.46 5.17
N GLU A 23 2.84 -16.60 3.98
CA GLU A 23 3.37 -17.41 2.89
C GLU A 23 2.78 -16.98 1.54
N VAL A 24 3.56 -17.09 0.46
CA VAL A 24 3.08 -16.93 -0.92
C VAL A 24 2.58 -18.28 -1.42
N VAL A 25 1.43 -18.31 -2.10
CA VAL A 25 0.89 -19.56 -2.65
C VAL A 25 1.66 -19.91 -3.93
N ASP A 26 2.73 -20.69 -3.82
CA ASP A 26 3.48 -21.23 -4.96
C ASP A 26 2.98 -22.63 -5.37
N ASP A 27 2.39 -23.36 -4.42
CA ASP A 27 1.61 -24.57 -4.64
C ASP A 27 0.28 -24.42 -3.89
N VAL A 28 -0.84 -24.66 -4.56
CA VAL A 28 -2.17 -24.57 -3.95
C VAL A 28 -2.37 -25.55 -2.80
N HIS A 29 -1.59 -26.63 -2.73
CA HIS A 29 -1.64 -27.58 -1.62
C HIS A 29 -1.10 -27.01 -0.31
N CYS A 30 -0.39 -25.87 -0.32
CA CYS A 30 0.01 -25.19 0.92
C CYS A 30 -1.22 -24.76 1.76
N LEU A 31 -2.38 -24.56 1.11
CA LEU A 31 -3.64 -24.20 1.77
C LEU A 31 -4.14 -25.28 2.74
N ASP A 32 -3.75 -26.54 2.57
CA ASP A 32 -4.12 -27.65 3.46
C ASP A 32 -3.57 -27.47 4.89
N ALA A 33 -2.48 -26.71 5.05
CA ALA A 33 -1.93 -26.36 6.36
C ALA A 33 -2.79 -25.34 7.13
N TYR A 34 -3.66 -24.60 6.42
CA TYR A 34 -4.46 -23.50 6.97
C TYR A 34 -5.97 -23.78 6.95
N LEU A 35 -6.41 -24.83 6.25
CA LEU A 35 -7.82 -25.22 6.13
C LEU A 35 -8.08 -26.60 6.76
N PRO A 36 -9.15 -26.74 7.57
CA PRO A 36 -9.55 -28.04 8.10
C PRO A 36 -10.00 -28.96 6.95
N THR A 37 -9.83 -30.27 7.13
CA THR A 37 -9.99 -31.28 6.06
C THR A 37 -11.36 -31.21 5.39
N GLU A 38 -12.41 -30.98 6.15
CA GLU A 38 -13.80 -30.84 5.69
C GLU A 38 -14.06 -29.58 4.85
N SER A 39 -13.18 -28.58 4.92
CA SER A 39 -13.26 -27.33 4.15
C SER A 39 -12.34 -27.32 2.93
N ARG A 40 -11.62 -28.42 2.67
CA ARG A 40 -10.75 -28.54 1.50
C ARG A 40 -11.57 -28.80 0.24
N PHE A 41 -11.10 -28.25 -0.87
CA PHE A 41 -11.72 -28.41 -2.18
C PHE A 41 -10.62 -28.43 -3.25
N PRO A 42 -10.90 -28.89 -4.48
CA PRO A 42 -9.95 -28.78 -5.59
C PRO A 42 -9.61 -27.31 -5.83
N TYR A 43 -8.46 -26.88 -5.32
CA TYR A 43 -8.06 -25.49 -5.37
C TYR A 43 -7.79 -25.06 -6.82
N PRO A 44 -8.31 -23.90 -7.26
CA PRO A 44 -8.03 -23.41 -8.60
C PRO A 44 -6.54 -23.16 -8.80
N SER A 45 -5.95 -23.75 -9.84
CA SER A 45 -4.53 -23.60 -10.16
C SER A 45 -4.12 -22.14 -10.41
N TYR A 46 -5.07 -21.28 -10.77
CA TYR A 46 -4.78 -19.86 -10.95
C TYR A 46 -4.34 -19.18 -9.66
N LEU A 47 -4.57 -19.73 -8.45
CA LEU A 47 -4.11 -19.13 -7.20
C LEU A 47 -2.58 -19.11 -7.08
N THR A 48 -1.90 -20.08 -7.71
CA THR A 48 -0.44 -20.16 -7.73
C THR A 48 0.18 -18.89 -8.29
N GLY A 49 1.14 -18.33 -7.54
CA GLY A 49 1.94 -17.17 -7.90
C GLY A 49 1.18 -15.82 -7.86
N ARG A 50 -0.12 -15.82 -7.52
CA ARG A 50 -0.95 -14.60 -7.44
C ARG A 50 -1.79 -14.49 -6.17
N SER A 51 -1.57 -15.37 -5.21
CA SER A 51 -2.24 -15.35 -3.91
C SER A 51 -1.21 -15.43 -2.77
N MET A 52 -1.63 -14.98 -1.59
CA MET A 52 -0.84 -15.02 -0.35
C MET A 52 -1.73 -15.44 0.81
N ILE A 53 -1.17 -16.19 1.74
CA ILE A 53 -1.74 -16.41 3.06
C ILE A 53 -1.27 -15.26 3.96
N VAL A 54 -2.22 -14.59 4.59
CA VAL A 54 -1.94 -13.41 5.43
C VAL A 54 -2.64 -13.50 6.78
N LYS A 55 -2.04 -12.89 7.79
CA LYS A 55 -2.69 -12.69 9.09
C LYS A 55 -3.77 -11.61 8.96
N LYS A 56 -5.01 -11.92 9.34
CA LYS A 56 -6.07 -10.92 9.42
C LYS A 56 -5.67 -9.81 10.39
N ALA A 57 -5.56 -8.59 9.88
CA ALA A 57 -5.15 -7.42 10.66
C ALA A 57 -6.34 -6.49 10.93
N LYS A 58 -6.30 -5.77 12.07
CA LYS A 58 -7.19 -4.65 12.33
C LYS A 58 -6.66 -3.42 11.58
N ARG A 59 -7.34 -3.01 10.51
CA ARG A 59 -6.95 -1.88 9.67
C ARG A 59 -7.06 -0.56 10.43
N ILE A 60 -6.08 0.32 10.28
CA ILE A 60 -6.20 1.74 10.61
C ILE A 60 -6.87 2.43 9.40
N PRO A 61 -7.95 3.21 9.55
CA PRO A 61 -8.73 3.76 8.43
C PRO A 61 -8.07 5.00 7.79
N VAL A 62 -6.80 4.88 7.44
CA VAL A 62 -5.93 5.94 6.90
C VAL A 62 -5.14 5.35 5.75
N GLU A 63 -5.03 6.08 4.63
CA GLU A 63 -4.03 5.78 3.60
C GLU A 63 -2.72 6.49 3.93
N CYS A 64 -1.67 5.71 4.16
CA CYS A 64 -0.36 6.19 4.56
C CYS A 64 0.51 6.53 3.33
N VAL A 65 0.27 7.70 2.72
CA VAL A 65 0.99 8.12 1.50
C VAL A 65 2.28 8.86 1.85
N VAL A 66 3.40 8.43 1.26
CA VAL A 66 4.70 9.11 1.33
C VAL A 66 5.07 9.65 -0.05
N ARG A 67 5.56 10.89 -0.12
CA ARG A 67 5.90 11.58 -1.37
C ARG A 67 7.32 12.13 -1.30
N SER A 68 8.18 11.69 -2.21
CA SER A 68 9.49 12.31 -2.44
C SER A 68 9.51 13.21 -3.68
N TYR A 69 8.47 13.16 -4.51
CA TYR A 69 8.32 13.97 -5.71
C TYR A 69 6.96 14.65 -5.73
N LEU A 70 6.92 15.91 -6.19
CA LEU A 70 5.72 16.71 -6.27
C LEU A 70 4.93 16.39 -7.54
N SER A 71 3.95 15.48 -7.45
CA SER A 71 3.16 15.07 -8.61
C SER A 71 1.72 14.70 -8.20
N GLY A 72 0.84 14.52 -9.20
CA GLY A 72 -0.56 14.14 -9.01
C GLY A 72 -1.33 15.15 -8.16
N SER A 73 -2.14 14.66 -7.21
CA SER A 73 -2.96 15.52 -6.35
C SER A 73 -2.15 16.51 -5.50
N ALA A 74 -0.91 16.16 -5.12
CA ALA A 74 -0.03 17.07 -4.40
C ALA A 74 0.42 18.26 -5.28
N TRP A 75 0.71 18.01 -6.57
CA TRP A 75 1.02 19.08 -7.51
C TRP A 75 -0.19 19.99 -7.74
N ALA A 76 -1.38 19.40 -7.91
CA ALA A 76 -2.61 20.17 -8.10
C ALA A 76 -2.92 21.10 -6.90
N GLU A 77 -2.74 20.64 -5.66
CA GLU A 77 -2.89 21.48 -4.47
C GLU A 77 -1.83 22.58 -4.42
N TYR A 78 -0.56 22.25 -4.68
CA TYR A 78 0.53 23.20 -4.64
C TYR A 78 0.36 24.32 -5.67
N GLN A 79 -0.13 24.02 -6.88
CA GLN A 79 -0.42 25.04 -7.88
C GLN A 79 -1.50 26.03 -7.44
N GLN A 80 -2.49 25.57 -6.66
CA GLN A 80 -3.62 26.39 -6.22
C GLN A 80 -3.31 27.17 -4.93
N HIS A 81 -2.68 26.51 -3.96
CA HIS A 81 -2.56 27.01 -2.59
C HIS A 81 -1.10 27.13 -2.11
N GLY A 82 -0.13 26.64 -2.87
CA GLY A 82 1.27 26.56 -2.44
C GLY A 82 1.52 25.51 -1.35
N THR A 83 0.57 24.60 -1.13
CA THR A 83 0.60 23.59 -0.07
C THR A 83 0.54 22.16 -0.62
N VAL A 84 0.94 21.20 0.20
CA VAL A 84 0.67 19.77 0.01
C VAL A 84 0.17 19.20 1.32
N SER A 85 -1.05 18.67 1.34
CA SER A 85 -1.72 18.25 2.58
C SER A 85 -1.64 19.37 3.63
N GLY A 86 -1.98 20.61 3.23
CA GLY A 86 -1.95 21.77 4.11
C GLY A 86 -0.55 22.29 4.50
N PHE A 87 0.54 21.56 4.19
CA PHE A 87 1.90 22.02 4.46
C PHE A 87 2.39 22.97 3.37
N LEU A 88 2.74 24.20 3.74
CA LEU A 88 3.35 25.18 2.82
C LEU A 88 4.68 24.67 2.29
N LEU A 89 4.84 24.74 0.96
CA LEU A 89 6.10 24.41 0.29
C LEU A 89 6.80 25.68 -0.22
N PRO A 90 8.13 25.61 -0.45
CA PRO A 90 8.86 26.69 -1.11
C PRO A 90 8.22 27.08 -2.44
N LYS A 91 8.26 28.38 -2.77
CA LYS A 91 7.78 28.86 -4.07
C LYS A 91 8.71 28.41 -5.20
N GLY A 92 8.14 28.31 -6.40
CA GLY A 92 8.90 28.03 -7.63
C GLY A 92 9.19 26.55 -7.89
N LEU A 93 8.66 25.62 -7.09
CA LEU A 93 8.73 24.19 -7.41
C LEU A 93 8.01 23.88 -8.72
N GLN A 94 8.54 22.91 -9.44
CA GLN A 94 8.02 22.42 -10.72
C GLN A 94 7.32 21.06 -10.58
N GLU A 95 6.52 20.70 -11.58
CA GLU A 95 5.87 19.39 -11.64
C GLU A 95 6.91 18.27 -11.67
N SER A 96 6.68 17.22 -10.89
CA SER A 96 7.59 16.07 -10.71
C SER A 96 8.96 16.42 -10.12
N GLN A 97 9.12 17.61 -9.55
CA GLN A 97 10.35 17.97 -8.84
C GLN A 97 10.52 17.16 -7.56
N GLU A 98 11.76 16.74 -7.28
CA GLU A 98 12.13 16.11 -6.02
C GLU A 98 11.99 17.09 -4.85
N LEU A 99 11.37 16.62 -3.77
CA LEU A 99 11.20 17.38 -2.53
C LEU A 99 12.46 17.28 -1.68
N SER A 100 12.77 18.33 -0.94
CA SER A 100 13.94 18.35 -0.04
C SER A 100 13.95 17.24 1.02
N GLN A 101 12.77 16.73 1.37
CA GLN A 101 12.58 15.57 2.24
C GLN A 101 11.26 14.87 1.87
N PRO A 102 11.14 13.54 2.10
CA PRO A 102 9.87 12.85 1.93
C PRO A 102 8.78 13.43 2.83
N LEU A 103 7.59 13.65 2.28
CA LEU A 103 6.42 14.11 3.02
C LEU A 103 5.46 12.95 3.28
N PHE A 104 5.02 12.82 4.53
CA PHE A 104 3.90 11.95 4.90
C PHE A 104 2.60 12.74 4.76
N THR A 105 1.76 12.35 3.80
CA THR A 105 0.53 13.07 3.42
C THR A 105 -0.69 12.14 3.58
N PRO A 106 -1.10 11.83 4.82
CA PRO A 106 -2.12 10.83 5.05
C PRO A 106 -3.49 11.33 4.58
N THR A 107 -4.28 10.43 4.01
CA THR A 107 -5.67 10.70 3.63
C THR A 107 -6.63 9.84 4.42
N THR A 108 -7.89 10.23 4.46
CA THR A 108 -8.98 9.34 4.86
C THR A 108 -8.94 8.08 4.00
N LYS A 109 -9.53 7.00 4.53
CA LYS A 109 -9.91 5.84 3.73
C LYS A 109 -11.43 5.80 3.63
N ALA A 110 -11.99 6.45 2.61
CA ALA A 110 -13.42 6.58 2.44
C ALA A 110 -14.04 5.23 2.03
N GLU A 111 -15.19 4.88 2.61
CA GLU A 111 -15.97 3.71 2.20
C GLU A 111 -16.71 3.96 0.87
N SER A 112 -16.88 5.23 0.50
CA SER A 112 -17.43 5.68 -0.79
C SER A 112 -16.93 7.09 -1.12
N GLY A 113 -16.72 7.40 -2.39
CA GLY A 113 -16.17 8.69 -2.84
C GLY A 113 -14.64 8.70 -2.88
N HIS A 114 -14.03 9.87 -3.01
CA HIS A 114 -12.58 10.04 -3.02
C HIS A 114 -12.02 10.21 -1.60
N ASP A 115 -10.84 9.62 -1.37
CA ASP A 115 -10.06 9.87 -0.16
C ASP A 115 -9.66 11.35 -0.09
N LEU A 116 -9.68 11.93 1.11
CA LEU A 116 -9.43 13.35 1.36
C LEU A 116 -8.21 13.52 2.27
N PRO A 117 -7.39 14.56 2.09
CA PRO A 117 -6.35 14.92 3.06
C PRO A 117 -6.92 15.04 4.48
N LEU A 118 -6.16 14.59 5.49
CA LEU A 118 -6.56 14.68 6.90
C LEU A 118 -6.21 16.04 7.57
N SER A 119 -5.57 16.92 6.82
CA SER A 119 -4.98 18.20 7.23
C SER A 119 -5.73 19.39 6.64
#